data_AF-A0A930XK67-F1
#
_entry.id   AF-A0A930XK67-F1
#
_cell.length_a   1.000
_cell.length_b   1.000
_cell.length_c   1.000
_cell.angle_alpha   90.00
_cell.angle_beta   90.00
_cell.angle_gamma   90.00
#
_symmetry.space_group_name_H-M   'P 1'
#
loop_
_entity.id
_entity.type
_entity.pdbx_description
1 polymer ?
#
loop_
_entity_poly.entity_id
_entity_poly.type
_entity_poly.pdbx_seq_one_letter_code
_entity_poly.pdbx_strand_id
1 'polypeptide(L)'
;MNISSFDQWLPSEVEKSLTERLLQVQTGLTRRRARCFVRLWVYLMLKQQKQLIQQSIEALEPISGTVPCTHREAAELFYADTERGSDRAAGMMIDQLVKAGLVEKNFDGNTLVLRLRTVPELLQPSPTPLTVAAQPDDFNPRIDTIPVANCIAQSYSWLTQDMATTAYKITKVLRKWARDYPTGMRVLRRQDNQQPIGFYMLFPVASVSEEKFFHPPSSSLHLSTVSDDDPMTLATPGDPDCLAVFVRSWKINPQYANQETVLQFLDDSKATLKRMREDFPNLCDLYALPIHPSDEDLASVLGFQKTVQDPHSFLYWIYMALDQFLELDLEQAIAPLALHPDQGEL
;
A
#
# COMPACT_ATOMS: atom_id res chain seq x y z
N MET A 1 19.87 2.78 29.89
CA MET A 1 18.43 3.12 29.71
C MET A 1 17.64 1.87 30.03
N ASN A 2 16.60 1.95 30.88
CA ASN A 2 15.82 0.77 31.27
C ASN A 2 14.73 0.50 30.21
N ILE A 3 14.88 -0.55 29.39
CA ILE A 3 13.93 -0.85 28.31
C ILE A 3 12.57 -1.33 28.87
N SER A 4 12.52 -1.77 30.14
CA SER A 4 11.26 -2.22 30.76
C SER A 4 10.24 -1.10 31.01
N SER A 5 10.61 0.17 30.90
CA SER A 5 9.70 1.32 30.95
C SER A 5 9.41 1.91 29.56
N PHE A 6 9.74 1.20 28.48
CA PHE A 6 9.62 1.72 27.11
C PHE A 6 8.20 2.11 26.73
N ASP A 7 7.20 1.36 27.18
CA ASP A 7 5.79 1.64 26.90
C ASP A 7 5.27 2.91 27.60
N GLN A 8 6.01 3.44 28.60
CA GLN A 8 5.72 4.76 29.18
C GLN A 8 6.17 5.91 28.25
N TRP A 9 7.23 5.68 27.47
CA TRP A 9 7.75 6.67 26.51
C TRP A 9 7.03 6.61 25.17
N LEU A 10 6.59 5.43 24.76
CA LEU A 10 5.81 5.22 23.54
C LEU A 10 4.47 4.55 23.88
N PRO A 11 3.43 5.34 24.19
CA PRO A 11 2.09 4.82 24.39
C PRO A 11 1.61 4.01 23.19
N SER A 12 0.82 2.96 23.43
CA SER A 12 0.39 2.03 22.37
C SER A 12 -0.37 2.71 21.23
N GLU A 13 -1.15 3.76 21.53
CA GLU A 13 -1.86 4.54 20.50
C GLU A 13 -0.91 5.30 19.58
N VAL A 14 0.13 5.92 20.15
CA VAL A 14 1.18 6.62 19.39
C VAL A 14 2.00 5.63 18.58
N GLU A 15 2.34 4.46 19.15
CA GLU A 15 3.03 3.38 18.43
C GLU A 15 2.22 2.92 17.20
N LYS A 16 0.92 2.66 17.38
CA LYS A 16 0.03 2.24 16.30
C LYS A 16 -0.04 3.31 15.20
N SER A 17 -0.28 4.57 15.59
CA SER A 17 -0.35 5.70 14.64
C SER A 17 0.93 5.87 13.83
N LEU A 18 2.10 5.85 14.47
CA LEU A 18 3.39 5.96 13.78
C LEU A 18 3.68 4.73 12.90
N THR A 19 3.28 3.54 13.35
CA THR A 19 3.41 2.31 12.56
C THR A 19 2.53 2.37 11.31
N GLU A 20 1.29 2.84 11.43
CA GLU A 20 0.35 3.01 10.32
C GLU A 20 0.85 4.07 9.34
N ARG A 21 1.30 5.23 9.83
CA ARG A 21 1.91 6.27 8.99
C ARG A 21 3.14 5.76 8.24
N LEU A 22 3.98 4.95 8.89
CA LEU A 22 5.12 4.32 8.23
C LEU A 22 4.65 3.35 7.13
N LEU A 23 3.62 2.55 7.40
CA LEU A 23 3.07 1.63 6.41
C LEU A 23 2.41 2.35 5.22
N GLN A 24 1.90 3.57 5.43
CA GLN A 24 1.34 4.41 4.36
C GLN A 24 2.41 4.96 3.40
N VAL A 25 3.63 5.13 3.90
CA VAL A 25 4.72 5.84 3.19
C VAL A 25 5.77 4.86 2.68
N GLN A 26 6.02 3.80 3.42
CA GLN A 26 7.02 2.79 3.13
C GLN A 26 6.36 1.48 2.70
N THR A 27 6.35 1.28 1.40
CA THR A 27 5.79 0.11 0.76
C THR A 27 6.67 -1.14 0.96
N GLY A 28 6.08 -2.33 1.14
CA GLY A 28 6.82 -3.60 1.31
C GLY A 28 7.27 -3.93 2.75
N LEU A 29 6.89 -3.12 3.73
CA LEU A 29 7.04 -3.45 5.15
C LEU A 29 5.85 -4.25 5.66
N THR A 30 6.12 -5.29 6.43
CA THR A 30 5.07 -5.91 7.25
C THR A 30 4.81 -5.02 8.46
N ARG A 31 3.59 -5.06 9.01
CA ARG A 31 3.24 -4.35 10.26
C ARG A 31 4.24 -4.63 11.39
N ARG A 32 4.72 -5.86 11.49
CA ARG A 32 5.76 -6.24 12.48
C ARG A 32 7.09 -5.50 12.24
N ARG A 33 7.57 -5.42 10.99
CA ARG A 33 8.81 -4.73 10.66
C ARG A 33 8.68 -3.22 10.89
N ALA A 34 7.55 -2.65 10.47
CA ALA A 34 7.22 -1.24 10.70
C ALA A 34 7.22 -0.91 12.21
N ARG A 35 6.53 -1.73 13.02
CA ARG A 35 6.52 -1.59 14.49
C ARG A 35 7.93 -1.66 15.08
N CYS A 36 8.73 -2.65 14.68
CA CYS A 36 10.13 -2.77 15.13
C CYS A 36 10.97 -1.54 14.77
N PHE A 37 10.78 -0.96 13.58
CA PHE A 37 11.48 0.26 13.17
C PHE A 37 11.04 1.49 13.98
N VAL A 38 9.74 1.67 14.22
CA VAL A 38 9.24 2.78 15.06
C VAL A 38 9.80 2.68 16.48
N ARG A 39 9.73 1.49 17.10
CA ARG A 39 10.34 1.26 18.42
C ARG A 39 11.84 1.57 18.40
N LEU A 40 12.56 1.09 17.37
CA LEU A 40 14.00 1.37 17.20
C LEU A 40 14.29 2.87 17.11
N TRP A 41 13.49 3.62 16.36
CA TRP A 41 13.63 5.06 16.22
C TRP A 41 13.51 5.77 17.55
N VAL A 42 12.40 5.55 18.25
CA VAL A 42 12.16 6.15 19.56
C VAL A 42 13.30 5.83 20.52
N TYR A 43 13.74 4.56 20.56
CA TYR A 43 14.83 4.14 21.44
C TYR A 43 16.15 4.88 21.13
N LEU A 44 16.56 4.93 19.86
CA LEU A 44 17.82 5.58 19.47
C LEU A 44 17.76 7.11 19.67
N MET A 45 16.60 7.72 19.44
CA MET A 45 16.35 9.13 19.68
C MET A 45 16.52 9.48 21.16
N LEU A 46 15.85 8.74 22.05
CA LEU A 46 16.01 8.89 23.51
C LEU A 46 17.46 8.66 23.95
N LYS A 47 18.15 7.69 23.32
CA LYS A 47 19.54 7.34 23.65
C LYS A 47 20.49 8.48 23.27
N GLN A 48 20.25 9.14 22.15
CA GLN A 48 21.02 10.32 21.72
C GLN A 48 20.81 11.52 22.65
N GLN A 49 19.58 11.73 23.12
CA GLN A 49 19.20 12.85 23.99
C GLN A 49 19.59 12.66 25.48
N LYS A 50 20.29 11.57 25.84
CA LYS A 50 20.78 11.27 27.21
C LYS A 50 19.70 11.41 28.31
N GLN A 51 18.52 10.82 28.11
CA GLN A 51 17.47 10.64 29.14
C GLN A 51 16.83 11.92 29.74
N LEU A 52 16.76 13.03 29.00
CA LEU A 52 16.05 14.24 29.47
C LEU A 52 14.52 14.19 29.36
N ILE A 53 13.93 13.07 28.95
CA ILE A 53 12.48 12.97 28.74
C ILE A 53 11.84 12.07 29.82
N GLN A 54 11.17 12.71 30.79
CA GLN A 54 10.23 12.09 31.74
C GLN A 54 8.79 12.00 31.20
N GLN A 55 8.56 12.43 29.95
CA GLN A 55 7.22 12.54 29.34
C GLN A 55 7.06 11.57 28.16
N SER A 56 5.82 11.19 27.85
CA SER A 56 5.52 10.40 26.65
C SER A 56 5.91 11.18 25.39
N ILE A 57 6.40 10.49 24.38
CA ILE A 57 6.74 11.10 23.10
C ILE A 57 5.45 11.40 22.34
N GLU A 58 5.26 12.66 21.96
CA GLU A 58 4.14 13.10 21.12
C GLU A 58 4.52 13.11 19.62
N ALA A 59 5.80 13.30 19.29
CA ALA A 59 6.30 13.34 17.92
C ALA A 59 7.72 12.78 17.80
N LEU A 60 8.06 12.23 16.63
CA LEU A 60 9.43 11.78 16.34
C LEU A 60 10.31 12.96 15.93
N GLU A 61 11.56 12.94 16.38
CA GLU A 61 12.60 13.87 15.96
C GLU A 61 13.63 13.17 15.06
N PRO A 62 14.29 13.91 14.15
CA PRO A 62 15.37 13.37 13.34
C PRO A 62 16.58 13.01 14.20
N ILE A 63 17.06 11.78 14.05
CA ILE A 63 18.31 11.32 14.67
C ILE A 63 19.48 11.75 13.80
N SER A 64 20.45 12.43 14.41
CA SER A 64 21.65 12.86 13.69
C SER A 64 22.80 11.89 13.90
N GLY A 65 23.38 11.37 12.82
CA GLY A 65 24.56 10.51 12.86
C GLY A 65 24.26 9.05 13.22
N THR A 66 25.27 8.36 13.75
CA THR A 66 25.21 6.94 14.12
C THR A 66 25.07 6.80 15.63
N VAL A 67 24.19 5.90 16.09
CA VAL A 67 23.93 5.63 17.52
C VAL A 67 24.26 4.15 17.81
N PRO A 68 25.05 3.85 18.86
CA PRO A 68 25.38 2.48 19.22
C PRO A 68 24.14 1.74 19.75
N CYS A 69 23.91 0.53 19.26
CA CYS A 69 22.81 -0.33 19.66
C CYS A 69 23.23 -1.79 19.61
N THR A 70 23.29 -2.46 20.75
CA THR A 70 23.61 -3.89 20.81
C THR A 70 22.45 -4.73 20.31
N HIS A 71 22.72 -5.95 19.83
CA HIS A 71 21.66 -6.90 19.49
C HIS A 71 20.76 -7.24 20.69
N ARG A 72 21.30 -7.21 21.91
CA ARG A 72 20.53 -7.41 23.14
C ARG A 72 19.55 -6.27 23.39
N GLU A 73 19.99 -5.02 23.28
CA GLU A 73 19.10 -3.85 23.39
C GLU A 73 17.99 -3.93 22.32
N ALA A 74 18.34 -4.28 21.09
CA ALA A 74 17.36 -4.47 20.02
C ALA A 74 16.39 -5.64 20.29
N ALA A 75 16.87 -6.75 20.88
CA ALA A 75 16.02 -7.89 21.22
C ALA A 75 15.02 -7.55 22.32
N GLU A 76 15.48 -6.88 23.38
CA GLU A 76 14.64 -6.37 24.45
C GLU A 76 13.57 -5.42 23.87
N LEU A 77 13.94 -4.56 22.91
CA LEU A 77 13.02 -3.64 22.27
C LEU A 77 11.98 -4.30 21.34
N PHE A 78 12.41 -5.23 20.50
CA PHE A 78 11.54 -5.83 19.48
C PHE A 78 10.62 -6.91 20.04
N TYR A 79 11.04 -7.56 21.12
CA TYR A 79 10.44 -8.79 21.61
C TYR A 79 10.10 -8.75 23.11
N ALA A 80 10.12 -7.58 23.77
CA ALA A 80 9.73 -7.41 25.18
C ALA A 80 8.43 -8.16 25.55
N ASP A 81 7.45 -8.11 24.64
CA ASP A 81 6.09 -8.64 24.87
C ASP A 81 5.96 -10.12 24.52
N THR A 82 7.05 -10.79 24.14
CA THR A 82 7.04 -12.16 23.61
C THR A 82 8.14 -13.01 24.23
N GLU A 83 7.79 -14.22 24.69
CA GLU A 83 8.79 -15.21 25.12
C GLU A 83 9.72 -15.69 23.98
N ARG A 84 9.45 -15.27 22.74
CA ARG A 84 10.16 -15.67 21.52
C ARG A 84 10.92 -14.50 20.90
N GLY A 85 12.08 -14.19 21.45
CA GLY A 85 13.03 -13.23 20.88
C GLY A 85 14.45 -13.49 21.38
N SER A 86 15.42 -13.53 20.47
CA SER A 86 16.84 -13.65 20.81
C SER A 86 17.65 -12.55 20.15
N ASP A 87 18.84 -12.27 20.68
CA ASP A 87 19.80 -11.33 20.09
C ASP A 87 20.04 -11.63 18.60
N ARG A 88 20.08 -12.92 18.22
CA ARG A 88 20.19 -13.35 16.82
C ARG A 88 18.96 -12.95 16.00
N ALA A 89 17.75 -13.15 16.52
CA ALA A 89 16.52 -12.75 15.85
C ALA A 89 16.40 -11.23 15.71
N ALA A 90 16.91 -10.47 16.68
CA ALA A 90 16.97 -9.02 16.59
C ALA A 90 17.98 -8.56 15.53
N GLY A 91 19.15 -9.20 15.46
CA GLY A 91 20.13 -8.98 14.39
C GLY A 91 19.54 -9.22 13.00
N MET A 92 18.80 -10.32 12.81
CA MET A 92 18.11 -10.59 11.55
C MET A 92 17.02 -9.56 11.22
N MET A 93 16.28 -9.07 12.23
CA MET A 93 15.31 -8.00 12.02
C MET A 93 15.98 -6.70 11.57
N ILE A 94 17.11 -6.32 12.19
CA ILE A 94 17.90 -5.16 11.75
C ILE A 94 18.34 -5.35 10.30
N ASP A 95 18.83 -6.53 9.91
CA ASP A 95 19.23 -6.80 8.52
C ASP A 95 18.04 -6.66 7.55
N GLN A 96 16.82 -7.01 7.97
CA GLN A 96 15.61 -6.78 7.16
C GLN A 96 15.27 -5.29 7.04
N LEU A 97 15.45 -4.50 8.09
CA LEU A 97 15.26 -3.05 8.04
C LEU A 97 16.34 -2.36 7.20
N VAL A 98 17.57 -2.90 7.19
CA VAL A 98 18.65 -2.46 6.29
C VAL A 98 18.27 -2.75 4.84
N LYS A 99 17.76 -3.96 4.53
CA LYS A 99 17.27 -4.31 3.20
C LYS A 99 16.11 -3.43 2.74
N ALA A 100 15.25 -3.02 3.68
CA ALA A 100 14.17 -2.06 3.43
C ALA A 100 14.67 -0.61 3.26
N GLY A 101 15.97 -0.35 3.36
CA GLY A 101 16.55 0.98 3.20
C GLY A 101 16.27 1.94 4.36
N LEU A 102 15.74 1.45 5.48
CA LEU A 102 15.38 2.28 6.64
C LEU A 102 16.54 2.50 7.61
N VAL A 103 17.51 1.58 7.62
CA VAL A 103 18.61 1.55 8.57
C VAL A 103 19.93 1.34 7.83
N GLU A 104 20.95 2.06 8.22
CA GLU A 104 22.34 1.78 7.88
C GLU A 104 23.02 1.16 9.10
N LYS A 105 23.70 0.04 8.89
CA LYS A 105 24.34 -0.77 9.93
C LYS A 105 25.84 -0.80 9.71
N ASN A 106 26.60 -0.34 10.71
CA ASN A 106 28.05 -0.41 10.76
C ASN A 106 28.51 -1.08 12.07
N PHE A 107 29.77 -1.50 12.11
CA PHE A 107 30.41 -2.05 13.31
C PHE A 107 31.66 -1.22 13.63
N ASP A 108 31.76 -0.68 14.84
CA ASP A 108 32.86 0.20 15.25
C ASP A 108 34.04 -0.54 15.91
N GLY A 109 33.98 -1.88 15.96
CA GLY A 109 34.96 -2.72 16.64
C GLY A 109 34.49 -3.24 18.00
N ASN A 110 33.52 -2.58 18.64
CA ASN A 110 32.97 -2.98 19.93
C ASN A 110 31.47 -3.31 19.84
N THR A 111 30.70 -2.49 19.12
CA THR A 111 29.26 -2.65 19.02
C THR A 111 28.75 -2.27 17.64
N LEU A 112 27.49 -2.61 17.42
CA LEU A 112 26.77 -2.25 16.22
C LEU A 112 26.34 -0.79 16.34
N VAL A 113 26.65 0.00 15.31
CA VAL A 113 26.30 1.42 15.25
C VAL A 113 25.31 1.61 14.12
N LEU A 114 24.14 2.12 14.46
CA LEU A 114 23.01 2.28 13.55
C LEU A 114 22.82 3.72 13.18
N ARG A 115 22.59 3.98 11.90
CA ARG A 115 22.07 5.26 11.43
C ARG A 115 20.70 5.02 10.84
N LEU A 116 19.70 5.72 11.36
CA LEU A 116 18.37 5.66 10.78
C LEU A 116 18.30 6.61 9.59
N ARG A 117 17.62 6.18 8.54
CA ARG A 117 17.21 7.09 7.48
C ARG A 117 15.96 7.81 7.93
N THR A 118 16.00 9.13 7.84
CA THR A 118 14.84 9.96 8.15
C THR A 118 13.72 9.67 7.17
N VAL A 119 12.55 9.31 7.69
CA VAL A 119 11.26 9.28 7.00
C VAL A 119 10.52 10.58 7.34
N PRO A 120 10.54 11.60 6.48
CA PRO A 120 9.97 12.93 6.76
C PRO A 120 8.49 12.88 7.18
N GLU A 121 7.74 11.95 6.63
CA GLU A 121 6.32 11.74 6.87
C GLU A 121 6.03 11.21 8.28
N LEU A 122 7.04 10.67 8.96
CA LEU A 122 6.97 10.35 10.38
C LEU A 122 7.29 11.54 11.30
N LEU A 123 7.97 12.57 10.77
CA LEU A 123 8.33 13.78 11.52
C LEU A 123 7.22 14.85 11.52
N GLN A 124 6.33 14.84 10.52
CA GLN A 124 5.21 15.77 10.42
C GLN A 124 3.90 15.07 10.75
N PRO A 125 2.98 15.65 11.56
CA PRO A 125 1.65 15.08 11.74
C PRO A 125 1.02 14.79 10.36
N SER A 126 0.29 13.69 10.24
CA SER A 126 -0.33 13.28 8.96
C SER A 126 -0.99 14.49 8.31
N PRO A 127 -0.64 14.83 7.06
CA PRO A 127 -1.28 15.96 6.41
C PRO A 127 -2.79 15.71 6.43
N THR A 128 -3.56 16.69 6.91
CA THR A 128 -5.01 16.68 6.77
C THR A 128 -5.33 16.45 5.30
N PRO A 129 -6.19 15.46 4.96
CA PRO A 129 -6.58 15.24 3.59
C PRO A 129 -7.05 16.56 2.99
N LEU A 130 -6.58 16.88 1.79
CA LEU A 130 -7.02 18.08 1.11
C LEU A 130 -8.51 17.91 0.79
N THR A 131 -9.35 18.73 1.40
CA THR A 131 -10.79 18.78 1.10
C THR A 131 -10.98 19.44 -0.26
N VAL A 132 -10.84 18.64 -1.31
CA VAL A 132 -11.06 19.06 -2.70
C VAL A 132 -12.18 18.21 -3.27
N ALA A 133 -13.20 18.87 -3.81
CA ALA A 133 -14.28 18.19 -4.50
C ALA A 133 -13.72 17.40 -5.69
N ALA A 134 -14.08 16.13 -5.76
CA ALA A 134 -13.62 15.20 -6.78
C ALA A 134 -14.80 14.54 -7.49
N GLN A 135 -14.54 14.01 -8.68
CA GLN A 135 -15.55 13.26 -9.43
C GLN A 135 -14.90 12.18 -10.30
N PRO A 136 -15.52 10.99 -10.41
CA PRO A 136 -15.08 9.96 -11.36
C PRO A 136 -15.29 10.40 -12.82
N ASP A 137 -14.39 9.96 -13.71
CA ASP A 137 -14.43 10.25 -15.14
C ASP A 137 -13.72 9.16 -15.97
N ASP A 138 -13.93 9.18 -17.29
CA ASP A 138 -13.20 8.32 -18.23
C ASP A 138 -11.70 8.63 -18.22
N PHE A 139 -10.88 7.58 -18.26
CA PHE A 139 -9.46 7.73 -18.48
C PHE A 139 -9.19 8.23 -19.90
N ASN A 140 -8.50 9.37 -20.01
CA ASN A 140 -8.08 9.97 -21.26
C ASN A 140 -6.58 9.73 -21.47
N PRO A 141 -6.18 8.87 -22.42
CA PRO A 141 -4.77 8.51 -22.64
C PRO A 141 -3.89 9.68 -23.12
N ARG A 142 -4.47 10.82 -23.50
CA ARG A 142 -3.70 12.01 -23.90
C ARG A 142 -3.23 12.84 -22.71
N ILE A 143 -4.02 12.90 -21.64
CA ILE A 143 -3.76 13.79 -20.50
C ILE A 143 -3.47 13.03 -19.20
N ASP A 144 -4.03 11.82 -19.02
CA ASP A 144 -3.95 11.11 -17.74
C ASP A 144 -2.80 10.12 -17.64
N THR A 145 -2.32 9.62 -18.78
CA THR A 145 -1.34 8.52 -18.78
C THR A 145 -0.11 8.83 -17.95
N ILE A 146 0.47 10.02 -18.12
CA ILE A 146 1.69 10.41 -17.40
C ILE A 146 1.45 10.60 -15.90
N PRO A 147 0.48 11.44 -15.44
CA PRO A 147 0.25 11.60 -14.01
C PRO A 147 -0.18 10.30 -13.34
N VAL A 148 -1.03 9.48 -13.99
CA VAL A 148 -1.42 8.17 -13.46
C VAL A 148 -0.23 7.23 -13.39
N ALA A 149 0.61 7.14 -14.43
CA ALA A 149 1.79 6.29 -14.42
C ALA A 149 2.77 6.65 -13.30
N ASN A 150 2.96 7.94 -13.04
CA ASN A 150 3.80 8.41 -11.93
C ASN A 150 3.21 8.03 -10.57
N CYS A 151 1.89 8.19 -10.39
CA CYS A 151 1.19 7.80 -9.17
C CYS A 151 1.28 6.28 -8.92
N ILE A 152 1.09 5.47 -9.97
CA ILE A 152 1.23 4.01 -9.88
C ILE A 152 2.69 3.65 -9.56
N ALA A 153 3.68 4.22 -10.27
CA ALA A 153 5.10 3.93 -10.06
C ALA A 153 5.51 4.12 -8.59
N GLN A 154 5.01 5.17 -7.92
CA GLN A 154 5.22 5.41 -6.48
C GLN A 154 4.80 4.20 -5.63
N SER A 155 3.69 3.56 -5.96
CA SER A 155 3.20 2.35 -5.27
C SER A 155 4.06 1.10 -5.52
N TYR A 156 4.90 1.10 -6.56
CA TYR A 156 5.80 0.01 -6.93
C TYR A 156 7.27 0.31 -6.59
N SER A 157 7.57 1.42 -5.92
CA SER A 157 8.95 1.84 -5.58
C SER A 157 9.73 0.81 -4.75
N TRP A 158 9.04 -0.04 -3.99
CA TRP A 158 9.65 -1.17 -3.27
C TRP A 158 10.09 -2.34 -4.15
N LEU A 159 9.52 -2.48 -5.36
CA LEU A 159 9.88 -3.53 -6.32
C LEU A 159 11.00 -3.09 -7.27
N THR A 160 11.16 -1.80 -7.51
CA THR A 160 12.08 -1.28 -8.53
C THR A 160 12.94 -0.12 -8.02
N GLN A 161 14.26 -0.21 -8.19
CA GLN A 161 15.19 0.86 -7.82
C GLN A 161 15.18 2.07 -8.79
N ASP A 162 14.58 1.91 -9.99
CA ASP A 162 14.53 2.96 -11.01
C ASP A 162 13.08 3.37 -11.33
N MET A 163 12.65 4.41 -10.61
CA MET A 163 11.30 4.98 -10.71
C MET A 163 11.00 5.55 -12.11
N ALA A 164 11.98 6.14 -12.77
CA ALA A 164 11.78 6.81 -14.06
C ALA A 164 11.54 5.77 -15.17
N THR A 165 12.32 4.69 -15.17
CA THR A 165 12.12 3.57 -16.09
C THR A 165 10.79 2.88 -15.84
N THR A 166 10.39 2.68 -14.57
CA THR A 166 9.10 2.09 -14.20
C THR A 166 7.92 2.95 -14.68
N ALA A 167 7.94 4.27 -14.44
CA ALA A 167 6.88 5.17 -14.88
C ALA A 167 6.74 5.20 -16.42
N TYR A 168 7.85 5.18 -17.16
CA TYR A 168 7.83 5.12 -18.62
C TYR A 168 7.23 3.79 -19.14
N LYS A 169 7.53 2.66 -18.49
CA LYS A 169 6.91 1.38 -18.83
C LYS A 169 5.42 1.37 -18.56
N ILE A 170 4.99 1.81 -17.37
CA ILE A 170 3.57 1.91 -17.02
C ILE A 170 2.84 2.81 -18.03
N THR A 171 3.46 3.91 -18.47
CA THR A 171 2.91 4.78 -19.52
C THR A 171 2.58 4.01 -20.82
N LYS A 172 3.47 3.11 -21.27
CA LYS A 172 3.22 2.29 -22.46
C LYS A 172 2.05 1.32 -22.25
N VAL A 173 2.03 0.67 -21.10
CA VAL A 173 0.99 -0.30 -20.73
C VAL A 173 -0.37 0.36 -20.64
N LEU A 174 -0.49 1.49 -19.93
CA LEU A 174 -1.74 2.25 -19.81
C LEU A 174 -2.26 2.70 -21.18
N ARG A 175 -1.37 3.15 -22.09
CA ARG A 175 -1.78 3.51 -23.46
C ARG A 175 -2.23 2.30 -24.28
N LYS A 176 -1.65 1.13 -24.04
CA LYS A 176 -2.07 -0.11 -24.70
C LYS A 176 -3.46 -0.51 -24.20
N TRP A 177 -3.63 -0.63 -22.89
CA TRP A 177 -4.93 -0.94 -22.28
C TRP A 177 -6.03 0.04 -22.70
N ALA A 178 -5.74 1.35 -22.77
CA ALA A 178 -6.71 2.34 -23.20
C ALA A 178 -7.13 2.21 -24.67
N ARG A 179 -6.29 1.60 -25.52
CA ARG A 179 -6.66 1.26 -26.89
C ARG A 179 -7.45 -0.05 -26.95
N ASP A 180 -7.04 -1.03 -26.16
CA ASP A 180 -7.59 -2.39 -26.24
C ASP A 180 -8.98 -2.46 -25.56
N TYR A 181 -9.16 -1.82 -24.40
CA TYR A 181 -10.45 -1.71 -23.71
C TYR A 181 -10.54 -0.49 -22.77
N PRO A 182 -10.97 0.67 -23.27
CA PRO A 182 -11.03 1.91 -22.48
C PRO A 182 -12.11 1.91 -21.39
N THR A 183 -13.21 1.16 -21.56
CA THR A 183 -14.35 1.15 -20.62
C THR A 183 -13.92 0.79 -19.19
N GLY A 184 -12.96 -0.13 -19.05
CA GLY A 184 -12.44 -0.55 -17.75
C GLY A 184 -11.47 0.43 -17.09
N MET A 185 -11.09 1.53 -17.76
CA MET A 185 -10.12 2.50 -17.26
C MET A 185 -10.78 3.80 -16.82
N ARG A 186 -10.66 4.12 -15.53
CA ARG A 186 -11.38 5.25 -14.93
C ARG A 186 -10.45 6.02 -14.00
N VAL A 187 -10.71 7.31 -13.87
CA VAL A 187 -9.95 8.22 -13.00
C VAL A 187 -10.87 8.96 -12.05
N LEU A 188 -10.37 9.28 -10.87
CA LEU A 188 -10.98 10.27 -9.99
C LEU A 188 -10.28 11.59 -10.25
N ARG A 189 -11.00 12.64 -10.64
CA ARG A 189 -10.46 13.96 -10.95
C ARG A 189 -10.85 14.97 -9.90
N ARG A 190 -9.95 15.91 -9.61
CA ARG A 190 -10.34 17.14 -8.93
C ARG A 190 -11.23 17.97 -9.84
N GLN A 191 -12.29 18.56 -9.29
CA GLN A 191 -13.20 19.39 -10.07
C GLN A 191 -12.58 20.75 -10.44
N ASP A 192 -11.69 21.29 -9.60
CA ASP A 192 -11.13 22.62 -9.77
C ASP A 192 -10.11 22.74 -10.91
N ASN A 193 -9.29 21.71 -11.12
CA ASN A 193 -8.20 21.74 -12.10
C ASN A 193 -8.14 20.50 -13.00
N GLN A 194 -9.10 19.58 -12.87
CA GLN A 194 -9.23 18.34 -13.66
C GLN A 194 -8.06 17.36 -13.53
N GLN A 195 -7.15 17.58 -12.58
CA GLN A 195 -6.01 16.71 -12.33
C GLN A 195 -6.50 15.35 -11.81
N PRO A 196 -6.04 14.22 -12.38
CA PRO A 196 -6.36 12.90 -11.85
C PRO A 196 -5.66 12.69 -10.51
N ILE A 197 -6.45 12.34 -9.50
CA ILE A 197 -6.04 12.03 -8.13
C ILE A 197 -6.31 10.58 -7.74
N GLY A 198 -7.07 9.85 -8.56
CA GLY A 198 -7.25 8.40 -8.43
C GLY A 198 -7.33 7.73 -9.79
N PHE A 199 -7.09 6.43 -9.81
CA PHE A 199 -7.13 5.59 -10.99
C PHE A 199 -7.53 4.17 -10.61
N TYR A 200 -8.39 3.55 -11.42
CA TYR A 200 -8.55 2.11 -11.40
C TYR A 200 -8.59 1.53 -12.81
N MET A 201 -8.24 0.24 -12.90
CA MET A 201 -8.31 -0.55 -14.11
C MET A 201 -8.99 -1.89 -13.85
N LEU A 202 -10.15 -2.08 -14.49
CA LEU A 202 -10.90 -3.32 -14.55
C LEU A 202 -10.57 -4.04 -15.85
N PHE A 203 -9.78 -5.10 -15.74
CA PHE A 203 -9.24 -5.83 -16.89
C PHE A 203 -10.04 -7.12 -17.11
N PRO A 204 -10.92 -7.20 -18.14
CA PRO A 204 -11.63 -8.43 -18.47
C PRO A 204 -10.63 -9.49 -18.95
N VAL A 205 -10.66 -10.67 -18.34
CA VAL A 205 -9.65 -11.71 -18.53
C VAL A 205 -10.16 -12.77 -19.49
N ALA A 206 -9.39 -13.04 -20.53
CA ALA A 206 -9.68 -14.14 -21.44
C ALA A 206 -9.52 -15.48 -20.70
N SER A 207 -10.37 -16.47 -21.00
CA SER A 207 -10.39 -17.80 -20.36
C SER A 207 -9.02 -18.48 -20.29
N VAL A 208 -8.17 -18.29 -21.31
CA VAL A 208 -6.78 -18.79 -21.35
C VAL A 208 -5.87 -18.28 -20.23
N SER A 209 -6.26 -17.22 -19.52
CA SER A 209 -5.49 -16.63 -18.41
C SER A 209 -6.12 -16.89 -17.04
N GLU A 210 -7.31 -17.50 -16.95
CA GLU A 210 -8.00 -17.73 -15.67
C GLU A 210 -7.22 -18.67 -14.75
N GLU A 211 -6.52 -19.67 -15.30
CA GLU A 211 -5.68 -20.59 -14.52
C GLU A 211 -4.64 -19.87 -13.66
N LYS A 212 -4.23 -18.66 -14.06
CA LYS A 212 -3.19 -17.87 -13.37
C LYS A 212 -3.64 -17.37 -11.99
N PHE A 213 -4.95 -17.26 -11.75
CA PHE A 213 -5.48 -16.93 -10.41
C PHE A 213 -5.31 -18.07 -9.40
N PHE A 214 -4.98 -19.29 -9.87
CA PHE A 214 -4.70 -20.45 -9.04
C PHE A 214 -3.20 -20.71 -8.86
N HIS A 215 -2.37 -19.83 -9.41
CA HIS A 215 -0.91 -19.88 -9.33
C HIS A 215 -0.35 -18.72 -8.51
N PRO A 216 0.93 -18.80 -8.07
CA PRO A 216 1.57 -17.71 -7.35
C PRO A 216 1.45 -16.36 -8.07
N PRO A 217 0.91 -15.31 -7.40
CA PRO A 217 0.69 -13.97 -7.96
C PRO A 217 1.90 -13.33 -8.64
N SER A 218 3.12 -13.61 -8.17
CA SER A 218 4.34 -12.99 -8.71
C SER A 218 4.51 -13.24 -10.21
N SER A 219 4.02 -14.36 -10.72
CA SER A 219 4.02 -14.70 -12.14
C SER A 219 3.13 -13.80 -13.01
N SER A 220 2.21 -13.06 -12.38
CA SER A 220 1.20 -12.22 -13.05
C SER A 220 1.43 -10.72 -12.85
N LEU A 221 2.53 -10.32 -12.20
CA LEU A 221 2.90 -8.92 -12.04
C LEU A 221 3.47 -8.35 -13.34
N HIS A 222 2.69 -7.53 -14.05
CA HIS A 222 3.14 -6.89 -15.29
C HIS A 222 3.81 -5.53 -15.05
N LEU A 223 3.24 -4.71 -14.17
CA LEU A 223 3.67 -3.32 -13.99
C LEU A 223 5.04 -3.16 -13.31
N SER A 224 5.59 -4.23 -12.74
CA SER A 224 6.88 -4.26 -12.05
C SER A 224 7.93 -5.17 -12.71
N THR A 225 7.59 -5.89 -13.78
CA THR A 225 8.52 -6.83 -14.42
C THR A 225 9.26 -6.19 -15.60
N VAL A 226 10.38 -6.81 -15.99
CA VAL A 226 11.19 -6.34 -17.11
C VAL A 226 10.57 -6.71 -18.46
N SER A 227 9.64 -7.67 -18.48
CA SER A 227 8.96 -8.18 -19.67
C SER A 227 8.03 -7.15 -20.30
N ASP A 228 8.10 -7.01 -21.61
CA ASP A 228 7.15 -6.19 -22.40
C ASP A 228 5.80 -6.91 -22.62
N ASP A 229 5.77 -8.24 -22.47
CA ASP A 229 4.56 -9.04 -22.63
C ASP A 229 3.77 -9.14 -21.33
N ASP A 230 2.48 -8.82 -21.41
CA ASP A 230 1.55 -8.94 -20.29
C ASP A 230 1.23 -10.42 -20.05
N PRO A 231 1.46 -10.96 -18.84
CA PRO A 231 1.12 -12.33 -18.53
C PRO A 231 -0.39 -12.60 -18.60
N MET A 232 -1.29 -11.62 -18.44
CA MET A 232 -2.72 -11.90 -18.66
C MET A 232 -3.17 -11.38 -20.01
N THR A 233 -3.97 -12.20 -20.69
CA THR A 233 -4.63 -11.85 -21.95
C THR A 233 -5.96 -11.17 -21.67
N LEU A 234 -6.19 -10.04 -22.33
CA LEU A 234 -7.46 -9.31 -22.27
C LEU A 234 -8.51 -10.06 -23.10
N ALA A 235 -9.73 -10.22 -22.58
CA ALA A 235 -10.85 -10.68 -23.37
C ALA A 235 -11.33 -9.61 -24.35
N THR A 236 -11.94 -10.02 -25.46
CA THR A 236 -12.57 -9.11 -26.43
C THR A 236 -14.07 -8.97 -26.15
N PRO A 237 -14.66 -7.77 -26.23
CA PRO A 237 -16.12 -7.61 -26.06
C PRO A 237 -16.92 -8.60 -26.90
N GLY A 238 -17.93 -9.21 -26.30
CA GLY A 238 -18.75 -10.28 -26.86
C GLY A 238 -18.21 -11.69 -26.59
N ASP A 239 -17.06 -11.84 -25.94
CA ASP A 239 -16.52 -13.14 -25.54
C ASP A 239 -17.41 -13.80 -24.46
N PRO A 240 -18.08 -14.93 -24.76
CA PRO A 240 -18.94 -15.61 -23.81
C PRO A 240 -18.15 -16.33 -22.71
N ASP A 241 -16.86 -16.59 -22.93
CA ASP A 241 -16.02 -17.33 -21.99
C ASP A 241 -15.27 -16.40 -21.03
N CYS A 242 -15.50 -15.09 -21.10
CA CYS A 242 -14.95 -14.12 -20.15
C CYS A 242 -15.76 -14.13 -18.85
N LEU A 243 -15.28 -14.85 -17.84
CA LEU A 243 -15.95 -14.97 -16.54
C LEU A 243 -15.38 -14.00 -15.49
N ALA A 244 -14.12 -13.60 -15.64
CA ALA A 244 -13.37 -12.88 -14.61
C ALA A 244 -12.93 -11.47 -15.03
N VAL A 245 -12.95 -10.54 -14.06
CA VAL A 245 -12.23 -9.27 -14.11
C VAL A 245 -11.06 -9.32 -13.15
N PHE A 246 -9.89 -8.92 -13.64
CA PHE A 246 -8.75 -8.58 -12.80
C PHE A 246 -8.74 -7.08 -12.52
N VAL A 247 -8.92 -6.68 -11.26
CA VAL A 247 -8.64 -5.32 -10.78
C VAL A 247 -7.12 -5.12 -10.76
N ARG A 248 -6.58 -4.62 -11.88
CA ARG A 248 -5.13 -4.44 -12.10
C ARG A 248 -4.55 -3.33 -11.23
N SER A 249 -5.36 -2.33 -10.96
CA SER A 249 -5.01 -1.20 -10.12
C SER A 249 -6.30 -0.60 -9.57
N TRP A 250 -6.27 -0.20 -8.30
CA TRP A 250 -7.28 0.63 -7.70
C TRP A 250 -6.57 1.51 -6.68
N LYS A 251 -6.48 2.81 -6.95
CA LYS A 251 -5.67 3.74 -6.17
C LYS A 251 -6.33 5.11 -6.10
N ILE A 252 -6.33 5.69 -4.91
CA ILE A 252 -6.52 7.12 -4.70
C ILE A 252 -5.23 7.63 -4.06
N ASN A 253 -4.74 8.78 -4.53
CA ASN A 253 -3.57 9.40 -3.94
C ASN A 253 -3.86 9.69 -2.46
N PRO A 254 -3.02 9.22 -1.52
CA PRO A 254 -3.32 9.27 -0.09
C PRO A 254 -3.71 10.67 0.44
N GLN A 255 -3.17 11.74 -0.13
CA GLN A 255 -3.49 13.12 0.28
C GLN A 255 -4.95 13.53 0.00
N TYR A 256 -5.66 12.80 -0.85
CA TYR A 256 -7.07 13.02 -1.19
C TYR A 256 -7.96 11.83 -0.77
N ALA A 257 -7.39 10.79 -0.15
CA ALA A 257 -8.14 9.61 0.25
C ALA A 257 -8.91 9.90 1.54
N ASN A 258 -10.22 10.05 1.41
CA ASN A 258 -11.17 10.18 2.53
C ASN A 258 -12.40 9.29 2.22
N GLN A 259 -13.31 9.17 3.19
CA GLN A 259 -14.47 8.29 3.04
C GLN A 259 -15.35 8.67 1.82
N GLU A 260 -15.55 9.97 1.58
CA GLU A 260 -16.37 10.46 0.45
C GLU A 260 -15.76 10.07 -0.90
N THR A 261 -14.48 10.37 -1.11
CA THR A 261 -13.78 10.07 -2.37
C THR A 261 -13.64 8.58 -2.63
N VAL A 262 -13.43 7.77 -1.57
CA VAL A 262 -13.43 6.31 -1.66
C VAL A 262 -14.81 5.81 -2.08
N LEU A 263 -15.88 6.29 -1.44
CA LEU A 263 -17.25 5.90 -1.77
C LEU A 263 -17.59 6.24 -3.23
N GLN A 264 -17.35 7.49 -3.66
CA GLN A 264 -17.58 7.93 -5.03
C GLN A 264 -16.86 7.04 -6.05
N PHE A 265 -15.62 6.64 -5.75
CA PHE A 265 -14.83 5.86 -6.69
C PHE A 265 -15.22 4.37 -6.71
N LEU A 266 -15.72 3.84 -5.59
CA LEU A 266 -16.33 2.50 -5.54
C LEU A 266 -17.69 2.46 -6.25
N ASP A 267 -18.52 3.49 -6.10
CA ASP A 267 -19.78 3.61 -6.85
C ASP A 267 -19.55 3.65 -8.35
N ASP A 268 -18.57 4.43 -8.82
CA ASP A 268 -18.16 4.41 -10.23
C ASP A 268 -17.64 3.04 -10.67
N SER A 269 -16.92 2.32 -9.80
CA SER A 269 -16.47 0.95 -10.06
C SER A 269 -17.65 0.00 -10.28
N LYS A 270 -18.71 0.10 -9.44
CA LYS A 270 -19.95 -0.67 -9.64
C LYS A 270 -20.65 -0.32 -10.94
N ALA A 271 -20.79 0.97 -11.23
CA ALA A 271 -21.42 1.43 -12.47
C ALA A 271 -20.65 0.94 -13.70
N THR A 272 -19.32 0.96 -13.64
CA THR A 272 -18.45 0.45 -14.71
C THR A 272 -18.56 -1.06 -14.87
N LEU A 273 -18.55 -1.84 -13.78
CA LEU A 273 -18.76 -3.29 -13.84
C LEU A 273 -20.13 -3.67 -14.41
N LYS A 274 -21.18 -2.90 -14.10
CA LYS A 274 -22.51 -3.08 -14.73
C LYS A 274 -22.44 -2.85 -16.24
N ARG A 275 -21.74 -1.81 -16.71
CA ARG A 275 -21.50 -1.58 -18.15
C ARG A 275 -20.68 -2.71 -18.78
N MET A 276 -19.65 -3.21 -18.08
CA MET A 276 -18.84 -4.33 -18.57
C MET A 276 -19.66 -5.61 -18.78
N ARG A 277 -20.75 -5.83 -18.05
CA ARG A 277 -21.66 -6.96 -18.29
C ARG A 277 -22.38 -6.89 -19.63
N GLU A 278 -22.55 -5.70 -20.20
CA GLU A 278 -23.11 -5.55 -21.56
C GLU A 278 -22.11 -6.05 -22.60
N ASP A 279 -20.80 -5.81 -22.36
CA ASP A 279 -19.72 -6.31 -23.20
C ASP A 279 -19.43 -7.80 -22.95
N PHE A 280 -19.59 -8.28 -21.71
CA PHE A 280 -19.25 -9.65 -21.27
C PHE A 280 -20.40 -10.26 -20.45
N PRO A 281 -21.38 -10.92 -21.11
CA PRO A 281 -22.63 -11.32 -20.45
C PRO A 281 -22.48 -12.32 -19.30
N ASN A 282 -21.42 -13.14 -19.32
CA ASN A 282 -21.18 -14.19 -18.30
C ASN A 282 -20.22 -13.75 -17.20
N LEU A 283 -19.87 -12.46 -17.14
CA LEU A 283 -18.94 -11.93 -16.15
C LEU A 283 -19.50 -12.10 -14.72
N CYS A 284 -18.76 -12.85 -13.89
CA CYS A 284 -19.19 -13.26 -12.55
C CYS A 284 -18.11 -13.17 -11.47
N ASP A 285 -16.83 -13.03 -11.81
CA ASP A 285 -15.73 -13.11 -10.83
C ASP A 285 -14.87 -11.84 -10.80
N LEU A 286 -14.49 -11.41 -9.59
CA LEU A 286 -13.54 -10.34 -9.34
C LEU A 286 -12.29 -10.88 -8.65
N TYR A 287 -11.14 -10.65 -9.28
CA TYR A 287 -9.83 -10.93 -8.70
C TYR A 287 -9.03 -9.65 -8.55
N ALA A 288 -8.19 -9.57 -7.51
CA ALA A 288 -7.27 -8.46 -7.33
C ALA A 288 -5.98 -8.89 -6.63
N LEU A 289 -4.99 -8.00 -6.67
CA LEU A 289 -3.74 -8.12 -5.89
C LEU A 289 -3.60 -6.89 -4.99
N PRO A 290 -3.77 -7.03 -3.67
CA PRO A 290 -3.48 -5.95 -2.74
C PRO A 290 -1.97 -5.80 -2.63
N ILE A 291 -1.43 -4.73 -3.23
CA ILE A 291 0.01 -4.46 -3.25
C ILE A 291 0.42 -3.57 -2.07
N HIS A 292 -0.50 -2.72 -1.61
CA HIS A 292 -0.28 -1.84 -0.46
C HIS A 292 -1.16 -2.25 0.72
N PRO A 293 -0.70 -2.11 1.98
CA PRO A 293 -1.50 -2.46 3.16
C PRO A 293 -2.87 -1.77 3.23
N SER A 294 -2.98 -0.51 2.77
CA SER A 294 -4.28 0.18 2.69
C SER A 294 -5.26 -0.48 1.72
N ASP A 295 -4.76 -1.13 0.67
CA ASP A 295 -5.60 -1.87 -0.28
C ASP A 295 -6.10 -3.17 0.36
N GLU A 296 -5.29 -3.77 1.25
CA GLU A 296 -5.67 -4.97 2.00
C GLU A 296 -6.79 -4.66 3.01
N ASP A 297 -6.70 -3.55 3.75
CA ASP A 297 -7.75 -3.13 4.68
C ASP A 297 -9.06 -2.84 3.93
N LEU A 298 -9.00 -2.11 2.80
CA LEU A 298 -10.17 -1.86 1.96
C LEU A 298 -10.77 -3.15 1.39
N ALA A 299 -9.95 -4.02 0.81
CA ALA A 299 -10.41 -5.30 0.30
C ALA A 299 -11.10 -6.15 1.38
N SER A 300 -10.54 -6.15 2.60
CA SER A 300 -11.10 -6.89 3.73
C SER A 300 -12.48 -6.38 4.13
N VAL A 301 -12.69 -5.06 4.22
CA VAL A 301 -14.00 -4.52 4.59
C VAL A 301 -15.05 -4.67 3.48
N LEU A 302 -14.60 -4.71 2.22
CA LEU A 302 -15.46 -5.01 1.07
C LEU A 302 -15.84 -6.50 1.00
N GLY A 303 -15.22 -7.37 1.80
CA GLY A 303 -15.55 -8.79 1.86
C GLY A 303 -14.76 -9.68 0.89
N PHE A 304 -13.67 -9.18 0.29
CA PHE A 304 -12.78 -10.01 -0.51
C PHE A 304 -12.09 -11.08 0.35
N GLN A 305 -11.96 -12.29 -0.21
CA GLN A 305 -11.34 -13.43 0.44
C GLN A 305 -9.95 -13.70 -0.13
N LYS A 306 -8.97 -14.00 0.73
CA LYS A 306 -7.64 -14.44 0.29
C LYS A 306 -7.73 -15.85 -0.27
N THR A 307 -7.10 -16.10 -1.42
CA THR A 307 -7.12 -17.42 -2.06
C THR A 307 -5.71 -18.04 -2.09
N VAL A 308 -4.92 -17.76 -3.12
CA VAL A 308 -3.59 -18.34 -3.31
C VAL A 308 -2.52 -17.35 -2.89
N GLN A 309 -1.65 -17.77 -1.98
CA GLN A 309 -0.50 -17.01 -1.51
C GLN A 309 0.76 -17.36 -2.31
N ASP A 310 1.59 -16.35 -2.56
CA ASP A 310 2.90 -16.52 -3.15
C ASP A 310 3.89 -17.19 -2.17
N PRO A 311 4.65 -18.22 -2.56
CA PRO A 311 5.54 -18.95 -1.66
C PRO A 311 6.80 -18.16 -1.27
N HIS A 312 7.14 -17.10 -2.01
CA HIS A 312 8.39 -16.37 -1.86
C HIS A 312 8.21 -14.86 -1.63
N SER A 313 6.97 -14.39 -1.59
CA SER A 313 6.63 -12.99 -1.31
C SER A 313 5.41 -12.89 -0.39
N PHE A 314 5.04 -11.66 -0.03
CA PHE A 314 3.85 -11.39 0.76
C PHE A 314 2.58 -11.27 -0.09
N LEU A 315 2.69 -11.45 -1.40
CA LEU A 315 1.58 -11.29 -2.33
C LEU A 315 0.63 -12.48 -2.24
N TYR A 316 -0.66 -12.22 -2.42
CA TYR A 316 -1.69 -13.23 -2.52
C TYR A 316 -2.81 -12.71 -3.42
N TRP A 317 -3.50 -13.63 -4.08
CA TRP A 317 -4.75 -13.32 -4.77
C TRP A 317 -5.86 -13.07 -3.76
N ILE A 318 -6.70 -12.08 -4.05
CA ILE A 318 -7.99 -11.94 -3.40
C ILE A 318 -9.11 -12.10 -4.41
N TYR A 319 -10.25 -12.60 -3.92
CA TYR A 319 -11.40 -12.97 -4.73
C TYR A 319 -12.71 -12.47 -4.11
N MET A 320 -13.65 -12.07 -4.97
CA MET A 320 -15.04 -11.85 -4.63
C MET A 320 -15.93 -12.17 -5.84
N ALA A 321 -17.11 -12.73 -5.62
CA ALA A 321 -18.10 -12.85 -6.69
C ALA A 321 -18.61 -11.45 -7.08
N LEU A 322 -18.73 -11.18 -8.39
CA LEU A 322 -19.15 -9.89 -8.91
C LEU A 322 -20.54 -9.50 -8.40
N ASP A 323 -21.49 -10.44 -8.36
CA ASP A 323 -22.85 -10.15 -7.86
C ASP A 323 -22.84 -9.66 -6.41
N GLN A 324 -22.03 -10.28 -5.55
CA GLN A 324 -21.89 -9.85 -4.16
C GLN A 324 -21.34 -8.44 -4.06
N PHE A 325 -20.32 -8.11 -4.87
CA PHE A 325 -19.79 -6.75 -4.90
C PHE A 325 -20.84 -5.75 -5.37
N LEU A 326 -21.58 -6.05 -6.44
CA LEU A 326 -22.61 -5.16 -6.99
C LEU A 326 -23.75 -4.89 -6.01
N GLU A 327 -24.13 -5.86 -5.19
CA GLU A 327 -25.19 -5.76 -4.18
C GLU A 327 -24.75 -5.13 -2.85
N LEU A 328 -23.44 -4.98 -2.62
CA LEU A 328 -22.88 -4.49 -1.36
C LEU A 328 -23.38 -3.08 -0.98
N ASP A 329 -23.82 -2.86 0.26
CA ASP A 329 -23.99 -1.49 0.77
C ASP A 329 -22.60 -0.89 1.05
N LEU A 330 -22.14 -0.02 0.15
CA LEU A 330 -20.80 0.53 0.22
C LEU A 330 -20.61 1.45 1.42
N GLU A 331 -21.62 2.25 1.76
CA GLU A 331 -21.56 3.16 2.92
C GLU A 331 -21.36 2.36 4.21
N GLN A 332 -22.16 1.30 4.39
CA GLN A 332 -22.05 0.43 5.55
C GLN A 332 -20.74 -0.36 5.55
N ALA A 333 -20.32 -0.87 4.39
CA ALA A 333 -19.12 -1.70 4.28
C ALA A 333 -17.85 -0.92 4.61
N ILE A 334 -17.73 0.34 4.18
CA ILE A 334 -16.52 1.13 4.39
C ILE A 334 -16.51 1.94 5.69
N ALA A 335 -17.64 2.06 6.40
CA ALA A 335 -17.73 2.80 7.66
C ALA A 335 -16.68 2.40 8.74
N PRO A 336 -16.26 1.12 8.86
CA PRO A 336 -15.20 0.74 9.81
C PRO A 336 -13.79 1.20 9.42
N LEU A 337 -13.58 1.64 8.17
CA LEU A 337 -12.28 2.16 7.76
C LEU A 337 -12.05 3.51 8.43
N ALA A 338 -11.02 3.60 9.25
CA ALA A 338 -10.54 4.87 9.81
C ALA A 338 -9.83 5.70 8.71
N LEU A 339 -10.59 6.15 7.72
CA LEU A 339 -10.15 7.10 6.70
C LEU A 339 -10.39 8.50 7.25
N HIS A 340 -9.57 8.93 8.21
CA HIS A 340 -9.59 10.22 8.92
C HIS A 340 -10.99 10.82 9.17
N PRO A 341 -11.53 10.79 10.40
CA PRO A 341 -12.75 11.52 10.68
C PRO A 341 -12.51 13.02 10.47
N ASP A 342 -13.41 13.66 9.72
CA ASP A 342 -13.72 15.08 9.88
C ASP A 342 -13.90 15.31 11.37
N GLN A 343 -12.94 15.96 12.02
CA GLN A 343 -13.23 16.65 13.26
C GLN A 343 -13.98 17.92 12.87
N GLY A 344 -15.27 17.75 12.64
CA GLY A 344 -16.23 18.85 12.65
C GLY A 344 -16.09 19.56 13.99
N GLU A 345 -15.70 20.83 13.91
CA GLU A 345 -15.69 21.77 15.02
C GLU A 345 -17.08 21.82 15.67
N LEU A 346 -17.11 21.68 17.00
CA LEU A 346 -18.09 22.33 17.87
C LEU A 346 -17.34 23.07 18.98
#